data_AF-A0A3D4EJF4-F1
#
_entry.id   AF-A0A3D4EJF4-F1
#
_cell.length_a   1.000
_cell.length_b   1.000
_cell.length_c   1.000
_cell.angle_alpha   90.00
_cell.angle_beta   90.00
_cell.angle_gamma   90.00
#
_symmetry.space_group_name_H-M   'P 1'
#
loop_
_entity.id
_entity.type
_entity.pdbx_description
1 polymer ?
#
loop_
_entity_poly.entity_id
_entity_poly.type
_entity_poly.pdbx_seq_one_letter_code
_entity_poly.pdbx_strand_id
1 'polypeptide(L)'
;MQNKGLIRVFAILFGLVCLYQLSFTYFTNQTEQKASAYAAEQVDTTVEDYVDKRGEVERRYLDSIGNDPIALGITYNDAKEKELNKGLDLKG
;
A
#
# COMPACT_ATOMS: atom_id res chain seq x y z
N MET A 1 39.81 3.86 14.11
CA MET A 1 39.23 3.48 12.79
C MET A 1 38.67 2.04 12.75
N GLN A 2 38.59 1.32 13.89
CA GLN A 2 38.25 -0.12 13.94
C GLN A 2 36.74 -0.45 13.91
N ASN A 3 35.84 0.51 14.11
CA ASN A 3 34.38 0.25 14.11
C ASN A 3 33.71 0.49 12.75
N LYS A 4 34.46 0.85 11.69
CA LYS A 4 33.89 1.17 10.37
C LYS A 4 33.17 -0.04 9.73
N GLY A 5 33.63 -1.26 9.98
CA GLY A 5 33.00 -2.48 9.48
C GLY A 5 31.62 -2.73 10.10
N LEU A 6 31.51 -2.60 11.43
CA LEU A 6 30.26 -2.82 12.15
C LEU A 6 29.19 -1.79 11.75
N ILE A 7 29.57 -0.52 11.63
CA ILE A 7 28.66 0.55 11.19
C ILE A 7 28.16 0.30 9.76
N ARG A 8 29.00 -0.23 8.87
CA ARG A 8 28.60 -0.56 7.49
C ARG A 8 27.58 -1.69 7.44
N VAL A 9 27.73 -2.71 8.28
CA VAL A 9 26.76 -3.81 8.39
C VAL A 9 25.42 -3.30 8.91
N PHE A 10 25.42 -2.49 9.98
CA PHE A 10 24.21 -1.87 10.51
C PHE A 10 23.52 -0.98 9.47
N ALA A 11 24.27 -0.17 8.72
CA ALA A 11 23.71 0.68 7.67
C ALA A 11 23.03 -0.13 6.56
N ILE A 12 23.62 -1.26 6.15
CA ILE A 12 23.02 -2.15 5.14
C ILE A 12 21.74 -2.80 5.69
N LEU A 13 21.79 -3.36 6.89
CA LEU A 13 20.61 -3.97 7.53
C LEU A 13 19.49 -2.94 7.72
N PHE A 14 19.82 -1.73 8.18
CA PHE A 14 18.87 -0.64 8.32
C PHE A 14 18.26 -0.25 6.98
N GLY A 15 19.09 -0.13 5.92
CA GLY A 15 18.61 0.12 4.57
C GLY A 15 17.64 -0.95 4.06
N LEU A 16 17.94 -2.23 4.30
CA LEU A 16 17.04 -3.34 3.94
C LEU A 16 15.71 -3.28 4.70
N VAL A 17 15.75 -2.96 5.99
CA VAL A 17 14.53 -2.78 6.80
C VAL A 17 13.70 -1.60 6.27
N CYS A 18 14.33 -0.47 5.92
CA CYS A 18 13.64 0.66 5.30
C CYS A 18 13.01 0.27 3.95
N LEU A 19 13.73 -0.46 3.10
CA LEU A 19 13.20 -0.94 1.83
C LEU A 19 12.00 -1.88 2.02
N TYR A 20 12.09 -2.82 2.96
CA TYR A 20 10.97 -3.69 3.31
C TYR A 20 9.76 -2.88 3.79
N GLN A 21 9.97 -1.88 4.63
CA GLN A 21 8.91 -1.01 5.11
C GLN A 21 8.27 -0.18 3.99
N LEU A 22 9.06 0.36 3.07
CA LEU A 22 8.58 1.15 1.93
C LEU A 22 7.87 0.26 0.90
N SER A 23 8.27 -1.01 0.79
CA SER A 23 7.68 -1.95 -0.15
C SER A 23 6.17 -2.12 0.08
N PHE A 24 5.71 -2.10 1.34
CA PHE A 24 4.28 -2.16 1.66
C PHE A 24 3.49 -1.02 1.03
N THR A 25 3.94 0.22 1.23
CA THR A 25 3.33 1.41 0.63
C THR A 25 3.36 1.34 -0.89
N TYR A 26 4.42 0.77 -1.49
CA TYR A 26 4.47 0.57 -2.92
C TYR A 26 3.41 -0.40 -3.42
N PHE A 27 3.27 -1.58 -2.78
CA PHE A 27 2.30 -2.59 -3.19
C PHE A 27 0.84 -2.17 -2.91
N THR A 28 0.55 -1.49 -1.80
CA THR A 28 -0.80 -0.95 -1.52
C THR A 28 -1.18 0.09 -2.56
N ASN A 29 -0.32 1.08 -2.82
CA ASN A 29 -0.54 2.11 -3.84
C ASN A 29 -0.70 1.52 -5.25
N GLN A 30 0.07 0.48 -5.59
CA GLN A 30 -0.07 -0.19 -6.88
C GLN A 30 -1.43 -0.89 -7.02
N THR A 31 -1.93 -1.46 -5.93
CA THR A 31 -3.24 -2.14 -5.90
C THR A 31 -4.38 -1.12 -5.96
N GLU A 32 -4.29 -0.04 -5.20
CA GLU A 32 -5.24 1.08 -5.24
C GLU A 32 -5.29 1.73 -6.63
N GLN A 33 -4.15 1.94 -7.30
CA GLN A 33 -4.15 2.47 -8.67
C GLN A 33 -4.88 1.56 -9.65
N LYS A 34 -4.75 0.23 -9.51
CA LYS A 34 -5.51 -0.72 -10.33
C LYS A 34 -7.01 -0.64 -10.04
N ALA A 35 -7.38 -0.53 -8.76
CA ALA A 35 -8.77 -0.37 -8.35
C ALA A 35 -9.39 0.93 -8.88
N SER A 36 -8.64 2.03 -8.81
CA SER A 36 -9.05 3.33 -9.33
C SER A 36 -9.20 3.31 -10.85
N ALA A 37 -8.28 2.67 -11.58
CA ALA A 37 -8.37 2.48 -13.01
C ALA A 37 -9.60 1.64 -13.41
N TYR A 38 -9.84 0.53 -12.70
CA TYR A 38 -11.03 -0.30 -12.89
C TYR A 38 -12.32 0.49 -12.63
N ALA A 39 -12.37 1.27 -11.55
CA ALA A 39 -13.54 2.09 -11.23
C ALA A 39 -13.77 3.21 -12.26
N ALA A 40 -12.70 3.79 -12.81
CA ALA A 40 -12.79 4.82 -13.84
C ALA A 40 -13.27 4.27 -15.20
N GLU A 41 -13.01 3.00 -15.51
CA GLU A 41 -13.54 2.33 -16.70
C GLU A 41 -15.03 1.98 -16.54
N GLN A 42 -15.47 1.71 -15.30
CA GLN A 42 -16.84 1.27 -14.99
C GLN A 42 -17.83 2.41 -14.75
N VAL A 43 -17.36 3.61 -14.43
CA VAL A 43 -18.20 4.78 -14.15
C VAL A 43 -17.93 5.86 -15.19
N ASP A 44 -18.95 6.17 -16.00
CA ASP A 44 -18.87 7.28 -16.95
C ASP A 44 -18.67 8.62 -16.25
N THR A 45 -17.79 9.45 -16.81
CA THR A 45 -17.48 10.80 -16.29
C THR A 45 -18.65 11.78 -16.37
N THR A 46 -19.73 11.42 -17.08
CA THR A 46 -20.92 12.24 -17.29
C THR A 46 -22.01 12.03 -16.24
N VAL A 47 -21.82 11.07 -15.33
CA VAL A 47 -22.81 10.74 -14.30
C VAL A 47 -22.74 11.74 -13.14
N GLU A 48 -23.90 12.22 -12.66
CA GLU A 48 -23.97 12.98 -11.40
C GLU A 48 -23.38 12.14 -10.25
N ASP A 49 -22.62 12.79 -9.37
CA ASP A 49 -21.87 12.15 -8.28
C ASP A 49 -20.81 11.15 -8.75
N TYR A 50 -20.19 11.41 -9.91
CA TYR A 50 -19.08 10.62 -10.48
C TYR A 50 -18.02 10.23 -9.43
N VAL A 51 -17.61 11.16 -8.58
CA VAL A 51 -16.58 10.93 -7.55
C VAL A 51 -17.03 9.88 -6.54
N ASP A 52 -18.25 9.98 -6.04
CA ASP A 52 -18.79 9.08 -5.02
C ASP A 52 -19.05 7.69 -5.60
N LYS A 53 -19.65 7.61 -6.80
CA LYS A 53 -19.90 6.34 -7.49
C LYS A 53 -18.62 5.61 -7.84
N ARG A 54 -17.61 6.34 -8.35
CA ARG A 54 -16.28 5.76 -8.61
C ARG A 54 -15.65 5.25 -7.32
N GLY A 55 -15.72 6.02 -6.24
CA GLY A 55 -15.20 5.60 -4.93
C GLY A 55 -15.88 4.35 -4.38
N GLU A 56 -17.18 4.18 -4.60
CA GLU A 56 -17.90 2.97 -4.20
C GLU A 56 -17.46 1.73 -5.00
N VAL A 57 -17.30 1.88 -6.32
CA VAL A 57 -16.80 0.79 -7.18
C VAL A 57 -15.36 0.42 -6.82
N GLU A 58 -14.51 1.42 -6.58
CA GLU A 58 -13.12 1.22 -6.15
C GLU A 58 -13.06 0.46 -4.82
N ARG A 59 -13.83 0.87 -3.80
CA ARG A 59 -13.90 0.16 -2.51
C ARG A 59 -14.38 -1.27 -2.67
N ARG A 60 -15.44 -1.51 -3.45
CA ARG A 60 -15.95 -2.87 -3.69
C ARG A 60 -14.93 -3.76 -4.37
N TYR A 61 -14.16 -3.20 -5.31
CA TYR A 61 -13.09 -3.92 -5.96
C TYR A 61 -11.95 -4.23 -4.98
N LEU A 62 -11.55 -3.27 -4.15
CA LEU A 62 -10.53 -3.50 -3.11
C LEU A 62 -10.98 -4.53 -2.07
N ASP A 63 -12.25 -4.52 -1.67
CA ASP A 63 -12.83 -5.50 -0.75
C ASP A 63 -12.83 -6.92 -1.36
N SER A 64 -13.03 -7.05 -2.68
CA SER A 64 -13.05 -8.35 -3.35
C SER A 64 -11.66 -8.97 -3.49
N ILE A 65 -10.64 -8.16 -3.75
CA ILE A 65 -9.24 -8.62 -3.86
C ILE A 65 -8.46 -8.49 -2.55
N GLY A 66 -9.09 -8.01 -1.48
CA GLY A 66 -8.41 -7.62 -0.24
C GLY A 66 -7.68 -8.79 0.45
N ASN A 67 -8.20 -10.00 0.28
CA ASN A 67 -7.62 -11.24 0.81
C ASN A 67 -6.64 -11.92 -0.16
N ASP A 68 -6.47 -11.38 -1.37
CA ASP A 68 -5.53 -11.95 -2.33
C ASP A 68 -4.10 -11.53 -1.98
N PRO A 69 -3.12 -12.45 -2.10
CA PRO A 69 -1.73 -12.15 -1.82
C PRO A 69 -1.17 -11.19 -2.88
N ILE A 70 -0.74 -10.01 -2.44
CA ILE A 70 -0.13 -9.00 -3.32
C ILE A 70 1.41 -9.06 -3.34
N ALA A 71 2.04 -9.57 -2.26
CA ALA A 71 3.48 -9.76 -2.20
C ALA A 71 3.90 -10.77 -1.11
N LEU A 72 4.76 -11.74 -1.44
CA LEU A 72 5.39 -12.67 -0.49
C LEU A 72 4.44 -13.31 0.55
N GLY A 73 3.19 -13.59 0.15
CA GLY A 73 2.16 -14.17 1.04
C GLY A 73 1.43 -13.17 1.93
N ILE A 74 1.66 -11.87 1.74
CA ILE A 74 0.99 -10.76 2.43
C ILE A 74 -0.17 -10.30 1.57
N THR A 75 -1.36 -10.22 2.18
CA THR A 75 -2.58 -9.77 1.50
C THR A 75 -2.62 -8.25 1.40
N TYR A 76 -3.49 -7.72 0.53
CA TYR A 76 -3.72 -6.28 0.48
C TYR A 76 -4.18 -5.72 1.82
N ASN A 77 -5.10 -6.41 2.49
CA ASN A 77 -5.60 -6.00 3.81
C ASN A 77 -4.47 -5.94 4.85
N ASP A 78 -3.61 -6.96 4.89
CA ASP A 78 -2.47 -6.99 5.81
C ASP A 78 -1.48 -5.84 5.55
N ALA A 79 -1.20 -5.56 4.27
CA ALA A 79 -0.30 -4.49 3.88
C ALA A 79 -0.90 -3.11 4.23
N LYS A 80 -2.21 -2.93 4.02
CA LYS A 80 -2.92 -1.69 4.31
C LYS A 80 -3.04 -1.43 5.80
N GLU A 81 -3.29 -2.46 6.60
CA GLU A 81 -3.30 -2.37 8.05
C GLU A 81 -1.92 -1.96 8.58
N LYS A 82 -0.84 -2.54 8.05
CA LYS A 82 0.54 -2.15 8.40
C LYS A 82 0.88 -0.71 7.98
N GLU A 83 0.29 -0.22 6.90
CA GLU A 83 0.44 1.19 6.48
C GLU A 83 -0.29 2.13 7.44
N LEU A 84 -1.56 1.83 7.77
CA LEU A 84 -2.41 2.63 8.65
C LEU A 84 -1.88 2.67 10.09
N ASN A 85 -1.43 1.54 10.64
CA ASN A 85 -0.87 1.48 11.98
C ASN A 85 0.40 2.36 12.11
N LYS A 86 1.19 2.52 11.05
CA LYS A 86 2.32 3.47 11.04
C LYS A 86 1.86 4.93 11.00
N GLY A 87 0.74 5.22 10.34
CA GLY A 87 0.18 6.56 10.26
C GLY A 87 -0.54 7.01 11.54
N LEU A 88 -1.13 6.07 12.28
CA LEU A 88 -1.83 6.33 13.55
C LEU A 88 -0.86 6.42 14.74
N ASP A 89 0.22 5.64 14.75
CA ASP A 89 1.30 5.70 15.77
C ASP A 89 2.02 7.07 15.77
N LEU A 90 1.94 7.83 14.67
CA LEU A 90 2.46 9.20 14.56
C LEU A 90 1.49 10.29 15.08
N LYS A 91 0.31 9.92 15.59
CA LYS A 91 -0.69 10.84 16.17
C LYS A 91 -1.01 10.56 17.65
N GLY A 92 -0.23 9.70 18.31
CA GLY A 92 -0.26 9.50 19.76
C GLY A 92 0.40 10.64 20.53
#